data_AF-A0A3R6JDX4-F1
#
_entry.id   AF-A0A3R6JDX4-F1
#
_cell.length_a   1.000
_cell.length_b   1.000
_cell.length_c   1.000
_cell.angle_alpha   90.00
_cell.angle_beta   90.00
_cell.angle_gamma   90.00
#
_symmetry.space_group_name_H-M   'P 1'
#
loop_
_entity.id
_entity.type
_entity.pdbx_description
1 polymer ?
#
loop_
_entity_poly.entity_id
_entity_poly.type
_entity_poly.pdbx_seq_one_letter_code
_entity_poly.pdbx_strand_id
1 'polypeptide(L)' 'MLMNDLLQMRMFGLLSETSQEVSNEEMQNAYGEFVEQIRIVGDGSDYSTVYRILVATRIEIASLETVPLYGQGEKCA' A
#
# COMPACT_ATOMS: atom_id res chain seq x y z
N MET A 1 -4.32 17.84 -5.20
CA MET A 1 -4.55 16.90 -4.10
C MET A 1 -3.21 16.61 -3.46
N LEU A 2 -3.08 16.81 -2.15
CA LEU A 2 -1.83 16.61 -1.41
C LEU A 2 -1.77 15.16 -0.91
N MET A 3 -0.57 14.64 -0.66
CA MET A 3 -0.37 13.27 -0.12
C MET A 3 -1.19 13.02 1.16
N ASN A 4 -1.45 14.07 1.95
CA ASN A 4 -2.30 13.99 3.13
C ASN A 4 -3.75 13.60 2.79
N ASP A 5 -4.29 14.04 1.66
CA ASP A 5 -5.67 13.72 1.25
C ASP A 5 -5.79 12.22 0.91
N LEU A 6 -4.74 11.63 0.34
CA LEU A 6 -4.63 10.19 0.07
C LEU A 6 -4.58 9.35 1.36
N LEU A 7 -3.87 9.84 2.38
CA LEU A 7 -3.77 9.17 3.68
C LEU A 7 -5.08 9.21 4.48
N GLN A 8 -6.00 10.13 4.17
CA GLN A 8 -7.32 10.20 4.80
C GLN A 8 -8.37 9.32 4.11
N MET A 9 -7.99 8.57 3.08
CA MET A 9 -8.93 7.69 2.38
C MET A 9 -9.36 6.50 3.25
N ARG A 10 -10.59 6.03 2.99
CA ARG A 10 -11.22 4.89 3.67
C ARG A 10 -10.31 3.66 3.77
N MET A 11 -9.51 3.40 2.73
CA MET A 11 -8.51 2.33 2.70
C MET A 11 -7.60 2.32 3.93
N PHE A 12 -7.03 3.48 4.29
CA PHE A 12 -6.11 3.57 5.43
C PHE A 12 -6.85 3.51 6.76
N GLY A 13 -8.08 4.04 6.83
CA GLY A 13 -8.96 3.87 7.98
C GLY A 13 -9.17 2.39 8.29
N LEU A 14 -9.64 1.62 7.31
CA LEU A 14 -9.89 0.17 7.43
C LEU A 14 -8.64 -0.63 7.81
N LEU A 15 -7.46 -0.23 7.32
CA LEU A 15 -6.19 -0.88 7.66
C LEU A 15 -5.65 -0.51 9.05
N SER A 16 -6.01 0.68 9.55
CA SER A 16 -5.54 1.20 10.84
C SER A 16 -6.40 0.79 12.03
N GLU A 17 -7.67 0.46 11.79
CA GLU A 17 -8.61 0.03 12.83
C GLU A 17 -8.27 -1.39 13.30
N THR A 18 -7.57 -1.48 14.43
CA THR A 18 -7.30 -2.77 15.06
C THR A 18 -8.61 -3.40 15.53
N SER A 19 -8.88 -4.63 15.10
CA SER A 19 -9.98 -5.49 15.57
C SER A 19 -11.36 -5.30 14.92
N GLN A 20 -11.49 -4.50 13.87
CA GLN A 20 -12.72 -4.45 13.08
C GLN A 20 -12.76 -5.59 12.06
N GLU A 21 -13.80 -6.42 12.09
CA GLU A 21 -14.01 -7.45 11.07
C GLU A 21 -14.54 -6.76 9.81
N VAL A 22 -13.64 -6.44 8.89
CA VAL A 22 -13.96 -5.82 7.61
C VAL A 22 -14.32 -6.91 6.61
N SER A 23 -15.47 -6.77 5.95
CA SER A 23 -15.87 -7.73 4.91
C SER A 23 -14.99 -7.60 3.66
N ASN A 24 -14.83 -8.68 2.91
CA ASN A 24 -14.08 -8.66 1.65
C ASN A 24 -14.67 -7.66 0.65
N GLU A 25 -16.00 -7.54 0.60
CA GLU A 25 -16.69 -6.57 -0.27
C GLU A 25 -16.34 -5.13 0.11
N GLU A 26 -16.37 -4.83 1.41
CA GLU A 26 -16.04 -3.51 1.92
C GLU A 26 -14.58 -3.14 1.65
N MET A 27 -13.69 -4.13 1.77
CA MET A 27 -12.27 -3.95 1.49
C MET A 27 -12.01 -3.76 -0.02
N GLN A 28 -12.71 -4.50 -0.87
CA GLN A 28 -12.62 -4.35 -2.32
C GLN A 28 -13.14 -2.98 -2.80
N ASN A 29 -14.26 -2.52 -2.24
CA ASN A 29 -14.82 -1.21 -2.56
C ASN A 29 -13.85 -0.09 -2.17
N ALA A 30 -13.30 -0.12 -0.96
CA ALA A 30 -12.32 0.88 -0.51
C ALA A 30 -11.02 0.86 -1.34
N TYR A 31 -10.58 -0.32 -1.79
CA TYR A 31 -9.44 -0.45 -2.71
C TYR A 31 -9.74 0.15 -4.09
N GLY A 32 -10.94 -0.10 -4.65
CA GLY A 32 -11.37 0.47 -5.92
C GLY A 32 -11.37 2.00 -5.89
N GLU A 33 -11.96 2.59 -4.84
CA GLU A 33 -11.96 4.04 -4.62
C GLU A 33 -10.52 4.60 -4.54
N PHE A 34 -9.63 3.91 -3.81
CA PHE A 34 -8.22 4.31 -3.68
C PHE A 34 -7.49 4.32 -5.02
N VAL A 35 -7.67 3.29 -5.85
CA VAL A 35 -7.04 3.20 -7.17
C VAL A 35 -7.55 4.30 -8.11
N GLU A 36 -8.85 4.61 -8.09
CA GLU A 36 -9.40 5.72 -8.87
C GLU A 36 -8.79 7.07 -8.47
N GLN A 37 -8.63 7.32 -7.16
CA GLN A 37 -8.01 8.56 -6.69
C GLN A 37 -6.52 8.64 -7.06
N ILE A 38 -5.77 7.55 -6.95
CA ILE A 38 -4.37 7.50 -7.44
C ILE A 38 -4.32 7.82 -8.94
N ARG A 39 -5.27 7.30 -9.72
CA ARG A 39 -5.35 7.59 -11.16
C ARG A 39 -5.64 9.06 -11.43
N ILE A 40 -6.56 9.69 -10.70
CA ILE A 40 -6.90 11.12 -10.85
C ILE A 40 -5.71 12.02 -10.47
N VAL A 41 -5.05 11.73 -9.34
CA VAL A 41 -3.84 12.46 -8.91
C VAL A 41 -2.67 12.23 -9.88
N GLY A 42 -2.59 11.01 -10.42
CA GLY A 42 -1.62 10.59 -11.43
C GLY A 42 -1.95 10.97 -12.87
N ASP A 43 -3.07 11.65 -13.12
CA ASP A 43 -3.44 12.20 -14.44
C ASP A 43 -3.01 13.67 -14.55
N GLY A 44 -2.87 14.37 -13.40
CA GLY A 44 -2.30 15.72 -13.31
C GLY A 44 -0.77 15.76 -13.11
N SER A 45 -0.17 14.64 -12.74
CA SER A 45 1.29 14.41 -12.77
C SER A 45 1.58 13.36 -13.83
N ASP A 46 2.72 13.43 -14.51
CA ASP A 46 3.07 12.51 -15.59
C ASP A 46 2.85 11.06 -15.12
N TYR A 47 1.85 10.34 -15.63
CA TYR A 47 1.45 8.98 -15.22
C TYR A 47 2.66 8.03 -15.10
N SER A 48 3.67 8.27 -15.93
CA SER A 48 4.99 7.65 -15.88
C SER A 48 5.67 7.75 -14.50
N THR A 49 5.60 8.90 -13.84
CA THR A 49 6.16 9.14 -12.50
C THR A 49 5.45 8.32 -11.44
N VAL A 50 4.12 8.36 -11.40
CA VAL A 50 3.33 7.58 -10.42
C VAL A 50 3.53 6.08 -10.63
N TYR A 51 3.48 5.62 -11.88
CA TYR A 51 3.74 4.23 -12.24
C TYR A 51 5.16 3.79 -11.85
N ARG A 52 6.19 4.61 -12.12
CA ARG A 52 7.57 4.30 -11.75
C ARG A 52 7.77 4.22 -10.23
N ILE A 53 7.13 5.11 -9.46
CA ILE A 53 7.17 5.06 -8.00
C ILE A 53 6.53 3.76 -7.50
N LEU A 54 5.31 3.43 -7.95
CA LEU A 54 4.63 2.21 -7.53
C LEU A 54 5.39 0.93 -7.90
N VAL A 55 5.98 0.89 -9.10
CA VAL A 55 6.81 -0.24 -9.54
C VAL A 55 8.08 -0.36 -8.69
N ALA A 56 8.75 0.76 -8.39
CA ALA A 56 9.93 0.76 -7.52
C ALA A 56 9.59 0.27 -6.09
N THR A 57 8.48 0.74 -5.51
CA THR A 57 8.00 0.29 -4.20
C THR A 57 7.70 -1.21 -4.19
N ARG A 58 7.08 -1.75 -5.24
CA ARG A 58 6.81 -3.19 -5.35
C ARG A 58 8.11 -4.01 -5.41
N ILE A 59 9.12 -3.52 -6.12
CA ILE A 59 10.45 -4.17 -6.21
C ILE A 59 11.13 -4.15 -4.85
N GLU A 60 11.09 -3.03 -4.13
CA GLU A 60 11.69 -2.93 -2.79
C GLU A 60 11.01 -3.86 -1.78
N ILE A 61 9.68 -3.94 -1.78
CA ILE A 61 8.93 -4.87 -0.90
C ILE A 61 9.27 -6.33 -1.23
N ALA A 62 9.25 -6.71 -2.51
CA ALA A 62 9.65 -8.04 -2.93
C ALA A 62 11.12 -8.34 -2.57
N SER A 63 12.00 -7.33 -2.67
CA SER A 63 13.39 -7.45 -2.21
C SER A 63 13.45 -7.73 -0.71
N LEU A 64 12.64 -7.07 0.12
CA LEU A 64 12.58 -7.32 1.56
C LEU A 64 12.02 -8.70 1.91
N GLU A 65 11.06 -9.21 1.13
CA GLU A 65 10.55 -10.58 1.28
C GLU A 65 11.58 -11.64 0.86
N THR A 66 12.42 -11.34 -0.13
CA THR A 66 13.46 -12.26 -0.62
C THR A 66 14.77 -12.19 0.17
N VAL A 67 15.02 -11.10 0.90
CA VAL A 67 16.04 -11.08 1.94
C VAL A 67 15.54 -12.04 3.03
N PRO A 68 16.33 -13.04 3.44
CA PRO A 68 15.95 -13.86 4.57
C PRO A 68 15.71 -12.93 5.76
N LEU A 69 14.49 -12.91 6.31
CA LEU A 69 14.23 -12.41 7.66
C LEU A 69 15.00 -13.23 8.73
N TYR A 70 15.85 -14.16 8.29
CA TYR A 70 16.73 -15.00 9.08
C TYR A 70 18.00 -14.24 9.48
N GLY A 71 17.81 -13.19 10.28
CA GLY A 71 18.82 -12.63 11.15
C GLY A 71 18.47 -12.95 12.59
N GLN A 72 19.13 -13.97 13.14
CA GLN A 72 19.36 -14.15 14.58
C GLN A 72 18.31 -14.92 15.40
N GLY A 73 17.90 -16.08 14.88
CA GLY A 73 17.19 -17.13 15.62
C GLY A 73 18.01 -18.39 15.88
N GLU A 74 19.34 -18.31 16.05
CA GLU A 74 20.15 -19.45 16.51
C GLU A 74 20.56 -19.26 17.97
N LYS A 75 19.75 -19.80 18.88
CA LYS A 75 20.25 -20.32 20.15
C LYS A 75 20.31 -21.84 20.02
N CYS A 76 21.49 -22.42 19.89
CA CYS A 76 21.88 -23.81 20.18
C CYS A 76 23.42 -23.87 20.03
N ALA A 77 24.28 -24.30 20.96
CA ALA A 77 24.14 -25.09 22.19
C ALA A 77 24.87 -24.41 23.37
#